data_AF-A0A561SR26-F1
#
_entry.id   AF-A0A561SR26-F1
#
_cell.length_a   1.000
_cell.length_b   1.000
_cell.length_c   1.000
_cell.angle_alpha   90.00
_cell.angle_beta   90.00
_cell.angle_gamma   90.00
#
_symmetry.space_group_name_H-M   'P 1'
#
loop_
_entity.id
_entity.type
_entity.pdbx_description
1 polymer ?
#
loop_
_entity_poly.entity_id
_entity_poly.type
_entity_poly.pdbx_seq_one_letter_code
_entity_poly.pdbx_strand_id
1 'polypeptide(L)'
;MARVRQARHCRARSKRTGRPCGAFAVVGGVVCVSHGGATFRVRVAAAQRQEREALERAMVYAEQRLAERIEAWIAERREVAGELLGKPADEVTPKDVRHCSLVYGRPDPYDPGPRLRLDRRFGPRRRHVVIRRRR
;
A
#
# COMPACT_ATOMS: atom_id res chain seq x y z
N MET A 1 -17.37 11.01 13.16
CA MET A 1 -16.21 11.71 13.77
C MET A 1 -14.93 11.22 13.10
N ALA A 2 -13.95 12.10 12.82
CA ALA A 2 -12.65 11.68 12.30
C ALA A 2 -11.92 10.85 13.36
N ARG A 3 -11.30 9.73 13.00
CA ARG A 3 -10.40 9.01 13.93
C ARG A 3 -9.28 9.97 14.32
N VAL A 4 -8.95 10.08 15.61
CA VAL A 4 -8.04 11.11 16.18
C VAL A 4 -6.73 11.28 15.38
N ARG A 5 -6.16 10.19 14.85
CA ARG A 5 -4.93 10.20 14.03
C ARG A 5 -5.06 10.86 12.64
N GLN A 6 -6.27 11.09 12.15
CA GLN A 6 -6.55 11.71 10.84
C GLN A 6 -7.15 13.12 10.98
N ALA A 7 -7.34 13.61 12.20
CA ALA A 7 -7.98 14.89 12.46
C ALA A 7 -6.97 16.03 12.25
N ARG A 8 -7.11 16.77 11.15
CA ARG A 8 -6.39 18.03 10.90
C ARG A 8 -7.27 19.20 11.34
N HIS A 9 -6.69 20.28 11.85
CA HIS A 9 -7.46 21.50 12.15
C HIS A 9 -7.95 22.18 10.87
N CYS A 10 -9.08 22.88 10.98
CA CYS A 10 -9.64 23.71 9.93
C CYS A 10 -8.67 24.86 9.58
N ARG A 11 -8.38 25.04 8.28
CA ARG A 11 -7.50 26.11 7.78
C ARG A 11 -8.17 27.47 7.65
N ALA A 12 -9.49 27.56 7.88
CA ALA A 12 -10.21 28.82 7.78
C ALA A 12 -9.90 29.73 8.98
N ARG A 13 -10.11 31.03 8.79
CA ARG A 13 -10.04 32.05 9.84
C ARG A 13 -11.45 32.57 10.14
N SER A 14 -11.71 32.87 11.41
CA SER A 14 -12.96 33.47 11.84
C SER A 14 -13.12 34.85 11.21
N LYS A 15 -14.25 35.11 10.52
CA LYS A 15 -14.55 36.44 9.98
C LYS A 15 -14.70 37.50 11.07
N ARG A 16 -15.18 37.12 12.25
CA ARG A 16 -15.44 38.04 13.37
C ARG A 16 -14.16 38.48 14.09
N THR A 17 -13.17 37.59 14.17
CA THR A 17 -11.98 37.79 15.03
C THR A 17 -10.64 37.67 14.31
N GLY A 18 -10.61 37.23 13.04
CA GLY A 18 -9.38 36.98 12.27
C GLY A 18 -8.55 35.78 12.73
N ARG A 19 -8.87 35.21 13.89
CA ARG A 19 -8.16 34.07 14.50
C ARG A 19 -8.39 32.78 13.70
N PRO A 20 -7.41 31.85 13.68
CA PRO A 20 -7.59 30.54 13.05
C PRO A 20 -8.73 29.77 13.70
N CYS A 21 -9.45 28.97 12.92
CA CYS A 21 -10.52 28.12 13.41
C CYS A 21 -9.96 26.99 14.29
N GLY A 22 -10.43 26.89 15.54
CA GLY A 22 -10.04 25.80 16.44
C GLY A 22 -10.69 24.45 16.12
N ALA A 23 -11.74 24.42 15.29
CA ALA A 23 -12.45 23.19 14.96
C ALA A 23 -11.63 22.26 14.04
N PHE A 24 -11.93 20.96 14.11
CA PHE A 24 -11.35 19.98 13.19
C PHE A 24 -11.99 20.04 11.80
N ALA A 25 -11.17 19.83 10.77
CA ALA A 25 -11.63 19.65 9.42
C ALA A 25 -12.44 18.35 9.26
N VAL A 26 -13.32 18.31 8.26
CA VAL A 26 -13.96 17.05 7.85
C VAL A 26 -12.88 16.04 7.42
N VAL A 27 -13.15 14.73 7.54
CA VAL A 27 -12.20 13.68 7.13
C VAL A 27 -11.82 13.87 5.66
N GLY A 28 -10.51 13.85 5.36
CA GLY A 28 -9.98 14.12 4.02
C GLY A 28 -10.08 15.59 3.58
N GLY A 29 -10.67 16.46 4.40
CA GLY A 29 -10.90 17.89 4.14
C GLY A 29 -9.82 18.80 4.72
N VAL A 30 -9.99 20.09 4.46
CA VAL A 30 -9.15 21.18 5.02
C VAL A 30 -9.97 22.20 5.82
N VAL A 31 -11.29 22.10 5.82
CA VAL A 31 -12.21 22.98 6.55
C VAL A 31 -13.24 22.18 7.34
N CYS A 32 -13.70 22.75 8.45
CA CYS A 32 -14.76 22.18 9.28
C CYS A 32 -16.14 22.38 8.63
N VAL A 33 -17.17 21.74 9.18
CA VAL A 33 -18.55 21.86 8.72
C VAL A 33 -19.01 23.33 8.66
N SER A 34 -18.71 24.11 9.71
CA SER A 34 -19.10 25.53 9.83
C SER A 34 -18.40 26.46 8.82
N HIS A 35 -17.24 26.07 8.31
CA HIS A 35 -16.49 26.82 7.28
C HIS A 35 -16.63 26.19 5.89
N GLY A 36 -17.76 25.54 5.61
CA GLY A 36 -18.10 25.01 4.28
C GLY A 36 -17.71 23.56 4.02
N GLY A 37 -17.22 22.85 5.03
CA GLY A 37 -16.85 21.43 4.95
C GLY A 37 -18.01 20.49 4.61
N ALA A 38 -19.26 20.91 4.87
CA ALA A 38 -20.45 20.14 4.52
C ALA A 38 -20.91 20.29 3.06
N THR A 39 -20.34 21.25 2.31
CA THR A 39 -20.72 21.46 0.91
C THR A 39 -20.37 20.23 0.05
N PHE A 40 -21.20 19.94 -0.94
CA PHE A 40 -21.02 18.77 -1.82
C PHE A 40 -19.62 18.75 -2.47
N ARG A 41 -19.18 19.89 -3.05
CA ARG A 41 -17.87 20.01 -3.69
C ARG A 41 -16.72 19.70 -2.73
N VAL A 42 -16.78 20.19 -1.49
CA VAL A 42 -15.74 19.94 -0.49
C VAL A 42 -15.74 18.48 -0.05
N ARG A 43 -16.90 17.85 0.12
CA ARG A 43 -17.01 16.43 0.48
C ARG A 43 -16.48 15.52 -0.63
N VAL A 44 -16.78 15.80 -1.89
CA VAL A 44 -16.25 15.05 -3.04
C VAL A 44 -14.72 15.15 -3.10
N ALA A 45 -14.18 16.37 -3.02
CA ALA A 45 -12.74 16.58 -3.03
C ALA A 45 -12.05 15.94 -1.80
N ALA A 46 -12.72 15.93 -0.64
CA ALA A 46 -12.22 15.27 0.56
C ALA A 46 -12.19 13.75 0.43
N ALA A 47 -13.22 13.14 -0.16
CA ALA A 47 -13.25 11.72 -0.47
C ALA A 47 -12.14 11.34 -1.46
N GLN A 48 -11.95 12.10 -2.54
CA GLN A 48 -10.88 11.86 -3.51
C GLN A 48 -9.49 11.92 -2.88
N ARG A 49 -9.23 12.89 -1.99
CA ARG A 49 -7.96 12.96 -1.24
C ARG A 49 -7.78 11.74 -0.34
N GLN A 50 -8.82 11.34 0.37
CA GLN A 50 -8.75 10.17 1.25
C GLN A 50 -8.48 8.88 0.48
N GLU A 51 -9.13 8.70 -0.67
CA GLU A 51 -8.90 7.55 -1.56
C GLU A 51 -7.46 7.53 -2.06
N ARG A 52 -6.96 8.66 -2.58
CA ARG A 52 -5.56 8.77 -3.03
C ARG A 52 -4.57 8.46 -1.90
N GLU A 53 -4.71 9.09 -0.74
CA GLU A 53 -3.82 8.82 0.41
C GLU A 53 -3.90 7.35 0.86
N ALA A 54 -5.08 6.72 0.76
CA ALA A 54 -5.25 5.30 1.09
C ALA A 54 -4.54 4.40 0.08
N LEU A 55 -4.64 4.72 -1.22
CA LEU A 55 -3.95 4.00 -2.29
C LEU A 55 -2.43 4.13 -2.15
N GLU A 56 -1.93 5.35 -1.96
CA GLU A 56 -0.50 5.61 -1.76
C GLU A 56 0.06 4.80 -0.58
N ARG A 57 -0.61 4.84 0.58
CA ARG A 57 -0.20 4.04 1.74
C ARG A 57 -0.22 2.53 1.46
N ALA A 58 -1.23 2.05 0.74
CA ALA A 58 -1.35 0.64 0.40
C ALA A 58 -0.23 0.19 -0.56
N MET A 59 0.12 1.03 -1.53
CA MET A 59 1.20 0.77 -2.48
C MET A 59 2.55 0.71 -1.78
N VAL A 60 2.89 1.73 -0.98
CA VAL A 60 4.15 1.78 -0.22
C VAL A 60 4.30 0.54 0.66
N TYR A 61 3.24 0.17 1.40
CA TYR A 61 3.28 -1.02 2.25
C TYR A 61 3.44 -2.32 1.43
N ALA A 62 2.78 -2.41 0.27
CA ALA A 62 2.85 -3.58 -0.58
C ALA A 62 4.25 -3.74 -1.22
N GLU A 63 4.89 -2.64 -1.59
CA GLU A 63 6.26 -2.59 -2.10
C GLU A 63 7.27 -2.98 -1.02
N GLN A 64 7.19 -2.41 0.17
CA GLN A 64 8.07 -2.75 1.31
C GLN A 64 8.03 -4.25 1.62
N ARG A 65 6.83 -4.80 1.76
CA ARG A 65 6.64 -6.22 2.03
C ARG A 65 7.12 -7.10 0.86
N LEU A 66 7.05 -6.62 -0.37
CA LEU A 66 7.61 -7.36 -1.51
C LEU A 66 9.14 -7.37 -1.46
N ALA A 67 9.76 -6.23 -1.15
CA ALA A 67 11.20 -6.11 -1.00
C ALA A 67 11.72 -7.07 0.08
N GLU A 68 11.13 -7.05 1.28
CA GLU A 68 11.48 -7.97 2.38
C GLU A 68 11.40 -9.45 1.95
N ARG A 69 10.35 -9.81 1.21
CA ARG A 69 10.18 -11.18 0.70
C ARG A 69 11.22 -11.54 -0.35
N ILE A 70 11.54 -10.63 -1.26
CA ILE A 70 12.57 -10.83 -2.28
C ILE A 70 13.93 -11.02 -1.61
N GLU A 71 14.26 -10.19 -0.61
CA GLU A 71 15.50 -10.32 0.15
C GLU A 71 15.59 -11.68 0.85
N ALA A 72 14.55 -12.09 1.56
CA ALA A 72 14.49 -13.40 2.20
C ALA A 72 14.63 -14.55 1.18
N TRP A 73 13.96 -14.43 0.03
CA TRP A 73 14.05 -15.42 -1.05
C TRP A 73 15.45 -15.50 -1.66
N ILE A 74 16.12 -14.37 -1.87
CA ILE A 74 17.51 -14.34 -2.34
C ILE A 74 18.44 -14.97 -1.30
N ALA A 75 18.26 -14.65 -0.03
CA ALA A 75 19.07 -15.18 1.07
C ALA A 75 18.95 -16.72 1.16
N GLU A 76 17.74 -17.25 1.17
CA GLU A 76 17.49 -18.70 1.17
C GLU A 76 18.20 -19.40 0.00
N ARG A 77 18.07 -18.84 -1.21
CA ARG A 77 18.73 -19.42 -2.39
C ARG A 77 20.25 -19.38 -2.31
N ARG A 78 20.81 -18.33 -1.72
CA ARG A 78 22.25 -18.21 -1.49
C ARG A 78 22.73 -19.21 -0.45
N GLU A 79 21.99 -19.41 0.64
CA GLU A 79 22.30 -20.41 1.65
C GLU A 79 22.34 -21.82 1.03
N VAL A 80 21.30 -22.20 0.29
CA VAL A 80 21.24 -23.52 -0.38
C VAL A 80 22.40 -23.72 -1.36
N ALA A 81 22.72 -22.72 -2.18
CA ALA A 81 23.83 -22.82 -3.11
C ALA A 81 25.20 -22.80 -2.39
N GLY A 82 25.31 -22.09 -1.26
CA GLY A 82 26.50 -22.07 -0.41
C GLY A 82 26.78 -23.44 0.19
N GLU A 83 25.76 -24.10 0.74
CA GLU A 83 25.86 -25.48 1.25
C GLU A 83 26.32 -26.46 0.17
N LEU A 84 25.75 -26.37 -1.04
CA LEU A 84 26.09 -27.26 -2.16
C LEU A 84 27.51 -27.05 -2.70
N LEU A 85 28.03 -25.82 -2.60
CA LEU A 85 29.36 -25.46 -3.12
C LEU A 85 30.44 -25.43 -2.03
N GLY A 86 30.06 -25.60 -0.76
CA GLY A 86 30.98 -25.41 0.37
C GLY A 86 31.49 -23.97 0.50
N LYS A 87 30.68 -22.98 0.12
CA LYS A 87 31.00 -21.55 0.15
C LYS A 87 30.10 -20.82 1.15
N PRO A 88 30.58 -19.77 1.82
CA PRO A 88 29.73 -18.94 2.66
C PRO A 88 28.72 -18.17 1.78
N ALA A 89 27.50 -17.97 2.29
CA ALA A 89 26.36 -17.49 1.51
C ALA A 89 26.53 -16.06 0.94
N ASP A 90 27.37 -15.25 1.57
CA ASP A 90 27.74 -13.90 1.11
C ASP A 90 28.72 -13.90 -0.07
N GLU A 91 29.48 -14.97 -0.26
CA GLU A 91 30.34 -15.19 -1.44
C GLU A 91 29.59 -15.85 -2.62
N VAL A 92 28.36 -16.30 -2.41
CA VAL A 92 27.55 -16.98 -3.44
C VAL A 92 27.02 -15.97 -4.45
N THR A 93 27.44 -16.13 -5.71
CA THR A 93 27.01 -15.28 -6.82
C THR A 93 25.71 -15.79 -7.47
N PRO A 94 25.01 -14.96 -8.25
CA PRO A 94 23.87 -15.43 -9.05
C PRO A 94 24.22 -16.55 -10.04
N LYS A 95 25.47 -16.61 -10.52
CA LYS A 95 25.94 -17.68 -11.40
C LYS A 95 26.07 -19.00 -10.65
N ASP A 96 26.54 -18.97 -9.40
CA ASP A 96 26.61 -20.13 -8.51
C ASP A 96 25.21 -20.68 -8.23
N VAL A 97 24.25 -19.81 -7.90
CA VAL A 97 22.84 -20.21 -7.71
C VAL A 97 22.28 -20.86 -8.97
N ARG A 98 22.52 -20.26 -10.15
CA ARG A 98 22.07 -20.83 -11.43
C ARG A 98 22.74 -22.17 -11.74
N HIS A 99 24.04 -22.29 -11.48
CA HIS A 99 24.77 -23.55 -11.65
C HIS A 99 24.17 -24.64 -10.76
N CYS A 100 23.96 -24.35 -9.48
CA CYS A 100 23.39 -25.32 -8.56
C CYS A 100 21.96 -25.71 -8.95
N SER A 101 21.15 -24.74 -9.40
CA SER A 101 19.79 -25.00 -9.86
C SER A 101 19.77 -25.96 -11.07
N LEU A 102 20.75 -25.85 -11.97
CA LEU A 102 20.86 -26.68 -13.18
C LEU A 102 21.49 -28.05 -12.90
N VAL A 103 22.50 -28.12 -12.02
CA VAL A 103 23.28 -29.34 -11.78
C VAL A 103 22.70 -30.19 -10.66
N TYR A 104 22.28 -29.54 -9.57
CA TYR A 104 21.75 -30.21 -8.37
C TYR A 104 20.22 -30.13 -8.27
N GLY A 105 19.56 -29.42 -9.20
CA GLY A 105 18.12 -29.15 -9.12
C GLY A 105 17.74 -28.25 -7.94
N ARG A 106 18.71 -27.60 -7.29
CA ARG A 106 18.54 -26.82 -6.06
C ARG A 106 19.39 -25.54 -6.05
N PRO A 107 18.87 -24.41 -5.55
CA PRO A 107 17.47 -24.19 -5.20
C PRO A 107 16.55 -24.31 -6.43
N ASP A 108 15.25 -24.59 -6.22
CA ASP A 108 14.31 -24.98 -7.29
C ASP A 108 14.43 -24.03 -8.50
N PRO A 109 14.79 -24.53 -9.70
CA PRO A 109 14.93 -23.70 -10.90
C PRO A 109 13.60 -23.11 -11.39
N TYR A 110 12.46 -23.67 -10.96
CA TYR A 110 11.13 -23.25 -11.38
C TYR A 110 10.40 -22.42 -10.33
N ASP A 111 11.01 -22.18 -9.16
CA ASP A 111 10.47 -21.27 -8.17
C ASP A 111 10.44 -19.84 -8.76
N PRO A 112 9.24 -19.29 -9.02
CA PRO A 112 9.10 -17.99 -9.66
C PRO A 112 9.44 -16.82 -8.74
N GLY A 113 9.73 -17.10 -7.46
CA GLY A 113 10.01 -16.13 -6.43
C GLY A 113 8.78 -15.33 -5.98
N PRO A 114 8.96 -14.46 -4.98
CA PRO A 114 7.91 -13.59 -4.47
C PRO A 114 7.40 -12.65 -5.56
N ARG A 115 6.08 -12.64 -5.75
CA ARG A 115 5.39 -11.71 -6.64
C ARG A 115 4.54 -10.73 -5.85
N LEU A 116 4.38 -9.52 -6.39
CA LEU A 116 3.38 -8.59 -5.89
C LEU A 116 2.01 -9.25 -6.02
N ARG A 117 1.37 -9.55 -4.88
CA ARG A 117 0.02 -10.08 -4.91
C ARG A 117 -0.90 -8.96 -5.36
N LEU A 118 -1.46 -9.09 -6.55
CA LEU A 118 -2.58 -8.27 -7.01
C LEU A 118 -3.82 -8.64 -6.18
N ASP A 119 -3.84 -8.24 -4.90
CA ASP A 119 -4.94 -8.55 -4.00
C ASP A 119 -6.19 -7.82 -4.49
N ARG A 120 -7.20 -8.61 -4.91
CA ARG A 120 -8.52 -8.11 -5.30
C ARG A 120 -9.26 -7.36 -4.19
N ARG A 121 -8.77 -7.36 -2.94
CA ARG A 121 -9.31 -6.54 -1.84
C ARG A 121 -9.35 -5.05 -2.16
N PHE A 122 -8.42 -4.53 -2.96
CA PHE A 122 -8.36 -3.13 -3.35
C PHE A 122 -8.77 -2.87 -4.81
N GLY A 123 -9.17 -3.91 -5.55
CA GLY A 123 -9.81 -3.77 -6.85
C GLY A 123 -11.26 -3.28 -6.71
N PRO A 124 -11.86 -2.69 -7.76
CA PRO A 124 -13.26 -2.29 -7.71
C PRO A 124 -14.12 -3.49 -7.34
N ARG A 125 -14.80 -3.43 -6.18
CA ARG A 125 -15.83 -4.42 -5.86
C ARG A 125 -16.85 -4.33 -6.98
N ARG A 126 -16.95 -5.38 -7.81
CA ARG A 126 -18.09 -5.53 -8.71
C ARG A 126 -19.32 -5.50 -7.83
N ARG A 127 -19.98 -4.33 -7.74
CA ARG A 127 -21.34 -4.28 -7.21
C ARG A 127 -22.11 -5.14 -8.20
N HIS A 128 -22.60 -6.29 -7.76
CA HIS A 128 -23.66 -6.97 -8.49
C HIS A 128 -24.79 -5.95 -8.58
N VAL A 129 -24.89 -5.27 -9.72
CA VAL A 129 -26.06 -4.47 -10.04
C VAL A 129 -27.15 -5.50 -10.27
N VAL A 130 -27.90 -5.81 -9.22
CA VAL A 130 -29.14 -6.55 -9.34
C VAL A 130 -30.09 -5.61 -10.09
N ILE A 131 -30.11 -5.72 -11.42
CA ILE A 131 -31.12 -5.08 -12.25
C ILE A 131 -32.43 -5.79 -11.93
N ARG A 132 -33.17 -5.30 -10.93
CA ARG A 132 -34.55 -5.71 -10.73
C ARG A 132 -35.34 -5.19 -11.93
N ARG A 133 -35.59 -6.06 -12.91
CA ARG A 133 -36.58 -5.79 -13.95
C ARG A 133 -37.92 -5.58 -13.25
N ARG A 134 -38.46 -4.36 -13.32
CA ARG A 134 -39.86 -4.09 -12.96
C ARG A 134 -40.73 -4.85 -13.97
N ARG A 135 -41.69 -5.61 -13.45
CA ARG A 135 -42.75 -6.25 -14.23
C ARG A 135 -43.65 -5.19 -14.84
#